data_AF-A0A4U9WMH8-F1
#
_entry.id   AF-A0A4U9WMH8-F1
#
_cell.length_a   1.000
_cell.length_b   1.000
_cell.length_c   1.000
_cell.angle_alpha   90.00
_cell.angle_beta   90.00
_cell.angle_gamma   90.00
#
_symmetry.space_group_name_H-M   'P 1'
#
loop_
_entity.id
_entity.type
_entity.pdbx_description
1 polymer ?
#
loop_
_entity_poly.entity_id
_entity_poly.type
_entity_poly.pdbx_seq_one_letter_code
_entity_poly.pdbx_strand_id
1 'polypeptide(L)'
;MQAGTSPFTPTYSGCPATEYLLNAIEQTLNEAGFSPVKITISLSPAWTTDWMNADARHRLREYGVAPPQGQTCEKPLANGPVQCPRCGSEHTEKISEFGSTACKALYRCCECREPFDYFKCI
;
A
#
# COMPACT_ATOMS: atom_id res chain seq x y z
N MET A 1 -19.25 15.18 25.31
CA MET A 1 -18.86 14.66 23.98
C MET A 1 -17.67 13.75 24.22
N GLN A 2 -17.83 12.43 24.05
CA GLN A 2 -16.73 11.48 24.29
C GLN A 2 -15.75 11.58 23.12
N ALA A 3 -14.46 11.73 23.41
CA ALA A 3 -13.40 11.70 22.41
C ALA A 3 -13.40 10.31 21.74
N GLY A 4 -13.92 10.24 20.52
CA GLY A 4 -13.93 9.00 19.73
C GLY A 4 -12.49 8.63 19.36
N THR A 5 -12.00 7.50 19.87
CA THR A 5 -10.68 6.99 19.48
C THR A 5 -10.85 6.21 18.18
N SER A 6 -10.22 6.67 17.10
CA SER A 6 -10.28 5.99 15.80
C SER A 6 -8.99 5.18 15.57
N PRO A 7 -9.07 3.86 15.34
CA PRO A 7 -7.88 3.05 15.09
C PRO A 7 -7.31 3.32 13.70
N PHE A 8 -5.99 3.35 13.59
CA PHE A 8 -5.24 3.35 12.34
C PHE A 8 -4.37 2.10 12.27
N THR A 9 -4.47 1.35 11.17
CA THR A 9 -3.66 0.14 10.97
C THR A 9 -2.68 0.38 9.83
N PRO A 10 -1.36 0.44 10.11
CA PRO A 10 -0.36 0.64 9.08
C PRO A 10 -0.24 -0.61 8.20
N THR A 11 0.19 -0.41 6.95
CA THR A 11 0.48 -1.48 5.98
C THR A 11 1.41 -2.56 6.55
N TYR A 12 2.36 -2.18 7.39
CA TYR A 12 3.16 -3.08 8.21
C TYR A 12 3.63 -2.35 9.47
N SER A 13 3.98 -3.09 10.52
CA SER A 13 4.28 -2.53 11.86
C SER A 13 5.43 -1.51 11.90
N GLY A 14 6.38 -1.60 10.96
CA GLY A 14 7.53 -0.71 10.89
C GLY A 14 7.45 0.36 9.79
N CYS A 15 6.24 0.73 9.34
CA CYS A 15 6.06 1.69 8.26
C CYS A 15 6.58 3.08 8.67
N PRO A 16 7.61 3.64 8.00
CA PRO A 16 8.19 4.93 8.37
C PRO A 16 7.23 6.10 8.15
N ALA A 17 6.19 5.93 7.33
CA ALA A 17 5.19 6.96 7.09
C ALA A 17 4.11 7.06 8.19
N THR A 18 4.10 6.15 9.17
CA THR A 18 3.00 6.03 10.15
C THR A 18 2.81 7.31 10.95
N GLU A 19 3.87 7.85 11.56
CA GLU A 19 3.78 9.06 12.39
C GLU A 19 3.31 10.28 11.59
N TYR A 20 3.82 10.44 10.37
CA TYR A 20 3.39 11.49 9.46
C TYR A 20 1.89 11.39 9.15
N LEU A 21 1.40 10.19 8.82
CA LEU A 21 -0.01 9.96 8.50
C LEU A 21 -0.93 10.23 9.69
N LEU A 22 -0.55 9.79 10.90
CA LEU A 22 -1.32 10.05 12.12
C LEU A 22 -1.47 11.57 12.37
N ASN A 23 -0.36 12.31 12.31
CA ASN A 23 -0.37 13.76 12.49
C ASN A 23 -1.22 14.47 11.42
N ALA A 24 -1.10 14.06 10.16
CA ALA A 24 -1.88 14.64 9.06
C ALA A 24 -3.39 14.39 9.24
N ILE A 25 -3.78 13.19 9.68
CA ILE A 25 -5.19 12.85 9.96
C ILE A 25 -5.71 13.70 11.13
N GLU A 26 -4.98 13.76 12.24
CA GLU A 26 -5.38 14.55 13.41
C GLU A 26 -5.51 16.04 13.07
N GLN A 27 -4.54 16.60 12.34
CA GLN A 27 -4.60 17.98 11.89
C GLN A 27 -5.82 18.23 11.00
N THR A 28 -6.05 17.40 9.98
CA THR A 28 -7.17 17.55 9.05
C THR A 28 -8.53 17.49 9.77
N LEU A 29 -8.68 16.56 10.72
CA LEU A 29 -9.93 16.44 11.48
C LEU A 29 -10.13 17.60 12.47
N ASN A 30 -9.06 18.11 13.07
CA ASN A 30 -9.12 19.30 13.92
C ASN A 30 -9.53 20.54 13.11
N GLU A 31 -8.95 20.75 11.93
CA GLU A 31 -9.30 21.86 11.03
C GLU A 31 -10.76 21.78 10.56
N ALA A 32 -11.30 20.56 10.42
CA ALA A 32 -12.72 20.33 10.11
C ALA A 32 -13.66 20.44 11.34
N GLY A 33 -13.13 20.76 12.53
CA GLY A 33 -13.92 21.01 13.75
C GLY A 33 -14.26 19.78 14.60
N PHE A 34 -13.65 18.63 14.35
CA PHE A 34 -13.93 17.37 15.07
C PHE A 34 -13.19 17.23 16.43
N SER A 35 -12.69 18.33 17.00
CA SER A 35 -11.85 18.31 18.21
C SER A 35 -12.65 18.01 19.50
N PRO A 36 -12.13 17.19 20.44
CA PRO A 36 -10.82 16.54 20.43
C PRO A 36 -10.80 15.23 19.63
N VAL A 37 -9.79 15.09 18.76
CA VAL A 37 -9.52 13.88 17.97
C VAL A 37 -8.30 13.16 18.55
N LYS A 38 -8.37 11.83 18.66
CA LYS A 38 -7.22 10.99 19.01
C LYS A 38 -7.19 9.77 18.09
N ILE A 39 -6.08 9.58 17.39
CA ILE A 39 -5.85 8.40 16.56
C ILE A 39 -4.90 7.44 17.28
N THR A 40 -5.20 6.14 17.28
CA THR A 40 -4.34 5.12 17.90
C THR A 40 -3.94 4.07 16.90
N ILE A 41 -2.68 3.65 16.93
CA ILE A 41 -2.23 2.55 16.09
C ILE A 41 -2.88 1.25 16.59
N SER A 42 -3.54 0.52 15.69
CA SER A 42 -3.99 -0.86 15.93
C SER A 42 -3.27 -1.80 14.98
N LEU A 43 -2.62 -2.83 15.54
CA LEU A 43 -1.97 -3.90 14.77
C LEU A 43 -2.86 -5.14 14.64
N SER A 44 -4.09 -5.11 15.18
CA SER A 44 -5.06 -6.19 15.09
C SER A 44 -6.46 -5.67 14.72
N PRO A 45 -7.08 -6.20 13.65
CA PRO A 45 -6.49 -7.12 12.68
C PRO A 45 -5.30 -6.48 11.94
N ALA A 46 -4.38 -7.32 11.44
CA ALA A 46 -3.32 -6.84 10.55
C ALA A 46 -3.92 -6.23 9.28
N TRP A 47 -3.26 -5.21 8.74
CA TRP A 47 -3.66 -4.64 7.47
C TRP A 47 -3.57 -5.69 6.37
N THR A 48 -4.51 -5.69 5.43
CA THR A 48 -4.52 -6.58 4.27
C THR A 48 -4.79 -5.78 3.00
N THR A 49 -4.21 -6.23 1.89
CA THR A 49 -4.52 -5.68 0.55
C THR A 49 -6.00 -5.83 0.17
N ASP A 50 -6.75 -6.70 0.83
CA ASP A 50 -8.21 -6.81 0.65
C ASP A 50 -8.96 -5.52 0.99
N TRP A 51 -8.41 -4.67 1.86
CA TRP A 51 -9.02 -3.38 2.20
C TRP A 51 -8.84 -2.33 1.09
N MET A 52 -8.03 -2.62 0.05
CA MET A 52 -7.84 -1.73 -1.08
C MET A 52 -8.96 -1.88 -2.12
N ASN A 53 -9.70 -0.80 -2.33
CA ASN A 53 -10.71 -0.71 -3.38
C ASN A 53 -10.08 -0.61 -4.80
N ALA A 54 -10.93 -0.71 -5.83
CA ALA A 54 -10.50 -0.67 -7.22
C ALA A 54 -9.83 0.67 -7.62
N ASP A 55 -10.32 1.80 -7.08
CA ASP A 55 -9.77 3.13 -7.34
C ASP A 55 -8.33 3.26 -6.81
N ALA A 56 -8.06 2.78 -5.59
CA ALA A 56 -6.71 2.76 -5.02
C ALA A 56 -5.74 1.94 -5.90
N ARG A 57 -6.21 0.79 -6.42
CA ARG A 57 -5.41 -0.04 -7.35
C ARG A 57 -5.18 0.64 -8.69
N HIS A 58 -6.16 1.41 -9.18
CA HIS A 58 -6.01 2.22 -10.39
C HIS A 58 -4.97 3.32 -10.20
N ARG A 59 -5.08 4.10 -9.13
CA ARG A 59 -4.15 5.21 -8.82
C ARG A 59 -2.71 4.74 -8.64
N LEU A 60 -2.50 3.54 -8.08
CA LEU A 60 -1.15 2.94 -8.05
C LEU A 60 -0.59 2.76 -9.46
N ARG A 61 -1.37 2.19 -10.39
CA ARG A 61 -0.93 2.01 -11.78
C ARG A 61 -0.62 3.34 -12.45
N GLU A 62 -1.47 4.34 -12.29
CA GLU A 62 -1.25 5.69 -12.83
C GLU A 62 0.02 6.32 -12.28
N TYR A 63 0.32 6.09 -11.01
CA TYR A 63 1.57 6.53 -10.37
C TYR A 63 2.81 5.72 -10.81
N GLY A 64 2.63 4.66 -11.60
CA GLY A 64 3.71 3.79 -12.07
C GLY A 64 4.10 2.69 -11.08
N VAL A 65 3.24 2.37 -10.13
CA VAL A 65 3.41 1.26 -9.17
C VAL A 65 2.46 0.14 -9.55
N ALA A 66 2.97 -1.08 -9.74
CA ALA A 66 2.13 -2.23 -9.97
C ALA A 66 1.33 -2.55 -8.68
N PRO A 67 -0.02 -2.58 -8.73
CA PRO A 67 -0.84 -2.89 -7.56
C PRO A 67 -0.72 -4.37 -7.18
N PRO A 68 -1.07 -4.74 -5.93
CA PRO A 68 -1.04 -6.13 -5.50
C PRO A 68 -1.97 -7.00 -6.36
N GLN A 69 -1.46 -8.15 -6.79
CA GLN A 69 -2.19 -9.14 -7.56
C GLN A 69 -2.75 -10.19 -6.60
N GLY A 70 -4.08 -10.22 -6.42
CA GLY A 70 -4.76 -11.15 -5.52
C GLY A 70 -5.47 -10.48 -4.33
N GLN A 71 -6.30 -11.27 -3.68
CA GLN A 71 -7.03 -10.92 -2.46
C GLN A 71 -6.22 -11.37 -1.23
N THR A 72 -5.77 -12.63 -1.21
CA THR A 72 -5.08 -13.20 -0.05
C THR A 72 -3.61 -13.57 -0.32
N CYS A 73 -2.75 -13.22 0.64
CA CYS A 73 -1.30 -13.43 0.62
C CYS A 73 -0.88 -14.88 0.91
N GLU A 74 -1.85 -15.76 1.14
CA GLU A 74 -1.63 -17.12 1.68
C GLU A 74 -0.77 -18.01 0.77
N LYS A 75 -0.56 -17.61 -0.49
CA LYS A 75 0.32 -18.32 -1.42
C LYS A 75 1.12 -17.35 -2.30
N PRO A 76 2.38 -17.04 -1.93
CA PRO A 76 3.30 -16.27 -2.78
C PRO A 76 3.48 -16.84 -4.20
N LEU A 77 3.23 -18.14 -4.36
CA LEU A 77 3.33 -18.90 -5.62
C LEU A 77 2.05 -18.90 -6.47
N ALA A 78 0.92 -18.39 -5.97
CA ALA A 78 -0.38 -18.45 -6.66
C ALA A 78 -0.79 -17.12 -7.32
N ASN A 79 -0.02 -16.05 -7.12
CA ASN A 79 -0.32 -14.76 -7.71
C ASN A 79 0.30 -14.72 -9.10
N GLY A 80 -0.53 -14.48 -10.11
CA GLY A 80 -0.12 -14.42 -11.52
C GLY A 80 0.98 -13.39 -11.81
N PRO A 81 1.43 -13.30 -13.06
CA PRO A 81 2.53 -12.41 -13.44
C PRO A 81 2.24 -10.96 -13.05
N VAL A 82 3.24 -10.27 -12.50
CA VAL A 82 3.12 -8.85 -12.15
C VAL A 82 3.12 -8.04 -13.45
N GLN A 83 1.98 -7.41 -13.77
CA GLN A 83 1.86 -6.56 -14.94
C GLN A 83 2.63 -5.25 -14.79
N CYS A 84 3.36 -4.88 -15.83
CA CYS A 84 4.03 -3.58 -15.93
C CYS A 84 2.97 -2.46 -15.93
N PRO A 85 3.06 -1.47 -15.02
CA PRO A 85 2.07 -0.39 -14.93
C PRO A 85 2.15 0.59 -16.11
N ARG A 86 3.20 0.52 -16.94
CA ARG A 86 3.38 1.42 -18.08
C ARG A 86 2.89 0.85 -19.41
N CYS A 87 3.25 -0.39 -19.73
CA CYS A 87 2.89 -1.01 -21.01
C CYS A 87 1.90 -2.17 -20.90
N GLY A 88 1.53 -2.59 -19.67
CA GLY A 88 0.61 -3.70 -19.43
C GLY A 88 1.22 -5.09 -19.63
N SER A 89 2.48 -5.21 -20.03
CA SER A 89 3.13 -6.51 -20.23
C SER A 89 3.22 -7.32 -18.93
N GLU A 90 2.93 -8.61 -19.03
CA GLU A 90 3.12 -9.62 -17.98
C GLU A 90 4.54 -10.18 -17.95
N HIS A 91 5.35 -9.88 -18.96
CA HIS A 91 6.74 -10.31 -19.04
C HIS A 91 7.61 -9.38 -18.19
N THR A 92 7.65 -9.67 -16.89
CA THR A 92 8.39 -8.91 -15.89
C THR A 92 9.22 -9.83 -15.01
N GLU A 93 10.32 -9.30 -14.49
CA GLU A 93 11.22 -10.01 -13.60
C GLU A 93 11.41 -9.24 -12.30
N LYS A 94 11.46 -9.95 -11.18
CA LYS A 94 11.77 -9.36 -9.88
C LYS A 94 13.27 -9.12 -9.79
N ILE A 95 13.66 -7.88 -9.52
CA ILE A 95 15.05 -7.48 -9.32
C ILE A 95 15.43 -7.53 -7.84
N SER A 96 14.52 -7.14 -6.94
CA SER A 96 14.74 -7.14 -5.50
C SER A 96 13.43 -7.34 -4.73
N GLU A 97 13.47 -8.05 -3.61
CA GLU A 97 12.33 -8.17 -2.68
C GLU A 97 11.96 -6.85 -1.99
N PHE A 98 12.85 -5.86 -2.06
CA PHE A 98 12.68 -4.52 -1.48
C PHE A 98 12.89 -3.45 -2.56
N GLY A 99 11.88 -2.60 -2.74
CA GLY A 99 11.89 -1.44 -3.62
C GLY A 99 12.03 -0.13 -2.85
N SER A 100 11.28 0.91 -3.24
CA SER A 100 11.32 2.23 -2.57
C SER A 100 10.92 2.20 -1.08
N THR A 101 10.15 1.20 -0.67
CA THR A 101 9.70 0.97 0.70
C THR A 101 9.62 -0.53 0.97
N ALA A 102 9.67 -0.96 2.25
CA ALA A 102 9.65 -2.39 2.59
C ALA A 102 8.38 -3.14 2.14
N CYS A 103 7.24 -2.45 2.00
CA CYS A 103 6.00 -3.00 1.44
C CYS A 103 6.01 -3.14 -0.09
N LYS A 104 7.06 -2.69 -0.78
CA LYS A 104 7.20 -2.79 -2.23
C LYS A 104 8.41 -3.65 -2.61
N ALA A 105 8.34 -4.34 -3.74
CA ALA A 105 9.44 -5.04 -4.39
C ALA A 105 9.80 -4.33 -5.69
N LEU A 106 11.06 -4.40 -6.11
CA LEU A 106 11.51 -3.81 -7.36
C LEU A 106 11.43 -4.82 -8.50
N TYR A 107 10.81 -4.42 -9.61
CA TYR A 107 10.66 -5.20 -10.82
C TYR A 107 11.21 -4.44 -12.03
N ARG A 108 11.48 -5.19 -13.11
CA ARG A 108 11.77 -4.65 -14.44
C ARG A 108 10.86 -5.32 -15.46
N CYS A 109 10.32 -4.54 -16.40
CA CYS A 109 9.62 -5.11 -17.55
C CYS A 109 10.61 -5.55 -18.62
N CYS A 110 10.47 -6.76 -19.15
CA CYS A 110 11.34 -7.26 -20.22
C CYS A 110 11.00 -6.64 -21.59
N GLU A 111 9.76 -6.16 -21.79
CA GLU A 111 9.32 -5.56 -23.05
C GLU A 111 9.74 -4.08 -23.17
N CYS A 112 9.31 -3.23 -22.23
CA CYS A 112 9.63 -1.80 -22.28
C CYS A 112 10.93 -1.44 -21.54
N ARG A 113 11.54 -2.38 -20.80
CA ARG A 113 12.79 -2.22 -20.02
C ARG A 113 12.73 -1.23 -18.85
N GLU A 114 11.55 -0.69 -18.56
CA GLU A 114 11.34 0.22 -17.43
C GLU A 114 11.38 -0.53 -16.09
N PRO A 115 12.11 0.00 -15.08
CA PRO A 115 11.98 -0.46 -13.70
C PRO A 115 10.71 0.12 -13.06
N PHE A 116 10.09 -0.64 -12.16
CA PHE A 116 8.92 -0.18 -11.42
C PHE A 116 8.80 -0.89 -10.06
N ASP A 117 8.13 -0.23 -9.11
CA ASP A 117 7.78 -0.86 -7.84
C ASP A 117 6.51 -1.70 -8.00
N TYR A 118 6.50 -2.88 -7.37
CA TYR A 118 5.32 -3.70 -7.12
C TYR A 118 4.92 -3.58 -5.65
N PHE A 119 3.69 -3.16 -5.38
CA PHE A 119 3.14 -3.16 -4.02
C PHE A 119 2.77 -4.60 -3.64
N LYS A 120 3.49 -5.17 -2.68
CA LYS A 120 3.37 -6.58 -2.31
C LYS A 120 2.03 -6.85 -1.62
N CYS A 121 1.56 -8.09 -1.75
CA CYS A 121 0.52 -8.63 -0.87
C CYS A 121 1.13 -8.80 0.53
N ILE A 122 0.47 -8.27 1.56
CA ILE A 122 0.88 -8.31 2.97
C ILE A 122 -0.31 -8.80 3.79
#